data_AF-A0A949CHP7-F1
#
_entry.id   AF-A0A949CHP7-F1
#
_cell.length_a   1.000
_cell.length_b   1.000
_cell.length_c   1.000
_cell.angle_alpha   90.00
_cell.angle_beta   90.00
_cell.angle_gamma   90.00
#
_symmetry.space_group_name_H-M   'P 1'
#
loop_
_entity.id
_entity.type
_entity.pdbx_description
1 polymer ?
#
loop_
_entity_poly.entity_id
_entity_poly.type
_entity_poly.pdbx_seq_one_letter_code
_entity_poly.pdbx_strand_id
1 'polypeptide(L)'
;MDQDFSKPIRSVSKLQPLDSYLSGSWDALGAGAPVLVALSQLSSDAMVSLYAAELPQLDSLLPEAKAILVASRDRGVIELKALNTAFEAPSRMLAVYIEVDEAQTIAFRDPQVPEITVRFLEGFRQLCSLGLVMHHIHRDFSLTSRGFDLARTISREEVQPWLDKGTEFGLHD
;
A
#
# COMPACT_ATOMS: atom_id res chain seq x y z
N MET A 1 -30.58 54.29 25.52
CA MET A 1 -30.27 52.95 26.04
C MET A 1 -31.49 52.13 25.73
N ASP A 2 -31.47 51.39 24.63
CA ASP A 2 -32.47 50.39 24.23
C ASP A 2 -31.83 49.57 23.10
N GLN A 3 -31.35 48.37 23.44
CA GLN A 3 -30.91 47.39 22.44
C GLN A 3 -32.05 46.42 22.20
N ASP A 4 -32.55 46.44 20.98
CA ASP A 4 -33.59 45.55 20.45
C ASP A 4 -33.03 44.13 20.30
N PHE A 5 -33.61 43.18 21.06
CA PHE A 5 -33.23 41.76 21.09
C PHE A 5 -33.96 40.90 20.02
N SER A 6 -34.53 41.50 18.97
CA SER A 6 -35.32 40.77 17.97
C SER A 6 -34.54 40.24 16.75
N LYS A 7 -33.28 39.81 16.91
CA LYS A 7 -32.62 39.04 15.84
C LYS A 7 -32.98 37.55 15.97
N PRO A 8 -33.59 36.92 14.95
CA PRO A 8 -33.87 35.49 14.98
C PRO A 8 -32.54 34.74 15.04
N ILE A 9 -32.41 33.86 16.04
CA ILE A 9 -31.34 32.87 16.13
C ILE A 9 -31.32 32.13 14.79
N ARG A 10 -30.19 32.16 14.07
CA ARG A 10 -29.99 31.41 12.84
C ARG A 10 -30.47 29.98 13.07
N SER A 11 -31.54 29.61 12.38
CA SER A 11 -32.03 28.24 12.29
C SER A 11 -30.85 27.32 11.99
N VAL A 12 -30.56 26.40 12.90
CA VAL A 12 -29.63 25.29 12.68
C VAL A 12 -30.33 24.29 11.75
N SER A 13 -30.55 24.71 10.52
CA SER A 13 -31.14 23.87 9.48
C SER A 13 -30.14 23.77 8.34
N LYS A 14 -29.12 22.95 8.58
CA LYS A 14 -28.29 22.19 7.62
C LYS A 14 -27.22 21.43 8.40
N LEU A 15 -27.65 20.52 9.27
CA LEU A 15 -26.81 19.34 9.52
C LEU A 15 -26.83 18.58 8.19
N GLN A 16 -25.69 18.56 7.48
CA GLN A 16 -25.50 17.55 6.44
C GLN A 16 -25.73 16.19 7.11
N PRO A 17 -26.42 15.24 6.47
CA PRO A 17 -26.70 13.95 7.09
C PRO A 17 -25.38 13.35 7.55
N LEU A 18 -25.26 13.13 8.86
CA LEU A 18 -24.12 12.43 9.48
C LEU A 18 -23.84 11.12 8.73
N ASP A 19 -24.91 10.50 8.22
CA ASP A 19 -24.92 9.29 7.39
C ASP A 19 -24.02 9.39 6.15
N SER A 20 -23.95 10.53 5.45
CA SER A 20 -23.08 10.69 4.27
C SER A 20 -21.59 10.77 4.61
N TYR A 21 -21.27 11.31 5.79
CA TYR A 21 -19.90 11.38 6.30
C TYR A 21 -19.46 10.02 6.84
N LEU A 22 -20.37 9.32 7.52
CA LEU A 22 -20.17 7.97 8.03
C LEU A 22 -20.08 6.95 6.90
N SER A 23 -20.92 7.04 5.85
CA SER A 23 -20.86 6.14 4.70
C SER A 23 -19.53 6.26 3.95
N GLY A 24 -19.06 7.50 3.70
CA GLY A 24 -17.74 7.73 3.12
C GLY A 24 -16.61 7.21 4.00
N SER A 25 -16.78 7.27 5.33
CA SER A 25 -15.82 6.71 6.29
C SER A 25 -15.81 5.18 6.25
N TRP A 26 -16.98 4.52 6.15
CA TRP A 26 -17.08 3.06 6.05
C TRP A 26 -16.56 2.50 4.74
N ASP A 27 -16.87 3.15 3.60
CA ASP A 27 -16.34 2.74 2.30
C ASP A 27 -14.81 2.89 2.26
N ALA A 28 -14.27 3.96 2.86
CA ALA A 28 -12.84 4.15 3.01
C ALA A 28 -12.19 3.06 3.90
N LEU A 29 -12.84 2.70 5.01
CA LEU A 29 -12.39 1.59 5.85
C LEU A 29 -12.41 0.25 5.07
N GLY A 30 -13.49 -0.01 4.33
CA GLY A 30 -13.63 -1.20 3.49
C GLY A 30 -12.60 -1.27 2.36
N ALA A 31 -12.10 -0.13 1.88
CA ALA A 31 -11.03 -0.05 0.88
C ALA A 31 -9.62 -0.11 1.48
N GLY A 32 -9.46 -0.25 2.80
CA GLY A 32 -8.16 -0.30 3.47
C GLY A 32 -7.48 1.07 3.62
N ALA A 33 -8.22 2.17 3.47
CA ALA A 33 -7.67 3.53 3.47
C ALA A 33 -6.76 3.87 4.67
N PRO A 34 -7.05 3.45 5.93
CA PRO A 34 -6.16 3.77 7.05
C PRO A 34 -4.73 3.24 6.87
N VAL A 35 -4.59 2.00 6.39
CA VAL A 35 -3.28 1.39 6.15
C VAL A 35 -2.58 2.06 4.97
N LEU A 36 -3.32 2.34 3.89
CA LEU A 36 -2.79 3.04 2.73
C LEU A 36 -2.26 4.43 3.13
N VAL A 37 -3.03 5.22 3.87
CA VAL A 37 -2.62 6.54 4.34
C VAL A 37 -1.35 6.46 5.20
N ALA A 38 -1.28 5.50 6.13
CA ALA A 38 -0.10 5.32 6.97
C ALA A 38 1.16 4.96 6.16
N LEU A 39 1.03 4.09 5.16
CA LEU A 39 2.15 3.69 4.29
C LEU A 39 2.57 4.83 3.33
N SER A 40 1.62 5.60 2.82
CA SER A 40 1.88 6.80 2.01
C SER A 40 2.64 7.86 2.81
N GLN A 41 2.23 8.11 4.05
CA GLN A 41 2.93 9.02 4.97
C GLN A 41 4.36 8.54 5.25
N LEU A 42 4.51 7.26 5.60
CA LEU A 42 5.80 6.65 5.88
C LEU A 42 6.77 6.76 4.69
N SER A 43 6.27 6.52 3.47
CA SER A 43 7.07 6.64 2.24
C SER A 43 7.47 8.10 1.96
N SER A 44 6.54 9.04 2.19
CA SER A 44 6.77 10.48 1.99
C SER A 44 7.83 11.01 2.96
N ASP A 45 7.72 10.65 4.24
CA ASP A 45 8.66 11.04 5.29
C ASP A 45 10.07 10.49 4.99
N ALA A 46 10.16 9.22 4.56
CA ALA A 46 11.42 8.59 4.20
C ALA A 46 12.07 9.24 2.98
N MET A 47 11.28 9.62 1.97
CA MET A 47 11.78 10.30 0.76
C MET A 47 12.46 11.63 1.09
N VAL A 48 11.89 12.40 2.01
CA VAL A 48 12.47 13.67 2.46
C VAL A 48 13.69 13.43 3.35
N SER A 49 13.62 12.46 4.26
CA SER A 49 14.62 12.28 5.32
C SER A 49 15.86 11.49 4.87
N LEU A 50 15.72 10.60 3.88
CA LEU A 50 16.77 9.65 3.50
C LEU A 50 17.41 9.97 2.15
N TYR A 51 17.17 11.16 1.57
CA TYR A 51 17.62 11.49 0.22
C TYR A 51 19.14 11.28 0.00
N ALA A 52 19.97 11.55 1.02
CA ALA A 52 21.42 11.40 0.98
C ALA A 52 21.96 10.23 1.85
N ALA A 53 21.08 9.42 2.43
CA ALA A 53 21.52 8.28 3.25
C ALA A 53 22.15 7.18 2.37
N GLU A 54 23.01 6.34 2.92
CA GLU A 54 23.48 5.14 2.22
C GLU A 54 22.33 4.14 1.97
N LEU A 55 22.47 3.27 0.98
CA LEU A 55 21.50 2.18 0.77
C LEU A 55 21.53 1.22 1.97
N PRO A 56 20.37 0.68 2.38
CA PRO A 56 20.32 -0.29 3.47
C PRO A 56 21.10 -1.56 3.09
N GLN A 57 21.73 -2.19 4.08
CA GLN A 57 22.41 -3.47 3.90
C GLN A 57 21.38 -4.56 3.56
N LEU A 58 21.68 -5.41 2.58
CA LEU A 58 20.76 -6.46 2.14
C LEU A 58 20.33 -7.41 3.27
N ASP A 59 21.24 -7.75 4.18
CA ASP A 59 20.96 -8.64 5.31
C ASP A 59 19.99 -8.05 6.35
N SER A 60 19.76 -6.73 6.29
CA SER A 60 18.77 -6.06 7.14
C SER A 60 17.34 -6.11 6.58
N LEU A 61 17.18 -6.51 5.32
CA LEU A 61 15.87 -6.59 4.66
C LEU A 61 15.16 -7.89 5.03
N LEU A 62 13.85 -7.76 5.27
CA LEU A 62 12.96 -8.91 5.38
C LEU A 62 12.95 -9.68 4.04
N PRO A 63 12.84 -11.02 4.07
CA PRO A 63 12.79 -11.80 2.84
C PRO A 63 11.67 -11.38 1.87
N GLU A 64 10.51 -11.00 2.40
CA GLU A 64 9.36 -10.52 1.63
C GLU A 64 9.65 -9.15 1.00
N ALA A 65 10.37 -8.27 1.71
CA ALA A 65 10.80 -6.99 1.17
C ALA A 65 11.78 -7.19 -0.01
N LYS A 66 12.72 -8.13 0.12
CA LYS A 66 13.62 -8.52 -0.98
C LYS A 66 12.83 -9.10 -2.16
N ALA A 67 11.85 -9.96 -1.90
CA ALA A 67 11.00 -10.54 -2.94
C ALA A 67 10.19 -9.45 -3.69
N ILE A 68 9.62 -8.47 -2.97
CA ILE A 68 8.94 -7.32 -3.59
C ILE A 68 9.91 -6.52 -4.47
N LEU A 69 11.12 -6.22 -3.98
CA LEU A 69 12.14 -5.52 -4.77
C LEU A 69 12.50 -6.28 -6.04
N VAL A 70 12.77 -7.59 -5.94
CA VAL A 70 13.13 -8.40 -7.10
C VAL A 70 11.97 -8.54 -8.07
N ALA A 71 10.74 -8.74 -7.60
CA ALA A 71 9.57 -8.85 -8.47
C ALA A 71 9.25 -7.54 -9.21
N SER A 72 9.49 -6.40 -8.57
CA SER A 72 9.22 -5.07 -9.16
C SER A 72 10.44 -4.48 -9.88
N ARG A 73 11.55 -5.20 -10.00
CA ARG A 73 12.84 -4.65 -10.46
C ARG A 73 12.82 -4.01 -11.85
N ASP A 74 11.94 -4.48 -12.74
CA ASP A 74 11.93 -4.08 -14.15
C ASP A 74 10.94 -2.94 -14.42
N ARG A 75 9.71 -3.04 -13.89
CA ARG A 75 8.65 -2.04 -14.07
C ARG A 75 8.54 -1.05 -12.91
N GLY A 76 8.85 -1.52 -11.70
CA GLY A 76 8.75 -0.75 -10.47
C GLY A 76 7.34 -0.45 -10.00
N VAL A 77 6.28 -0.98 -10.63
CA VAL A 77 4.88 -0.66 -10.32
C VAL A 77 4.35 -1.61 -9.26
N ILE A 78 3.81 -1.03 -8.18
CA ILE A 78 3.29 -1.76 -7.02
C ILE A 78 1.91 -1.20 -6.65
N GLU A 79 0.93 -2.08 -6.46
CA GLU A 79 -0.43 -1.71 -6.07
C GLU A 79 -0.80 -2.39 -4.73
N LEU A 80 -1.48 -1.67 -3.84
CA LEU A 80 -2.03 -2.24 -2.61
C LEU A 80 -3.55 -2.34 -2.67
N LYS A 81 -4.09 -3.55 -2.71
CA LYS A 81 -5.53 -3.75 -2.95
C LYS A 81 -6.14 -4.87 -2.10
N ALA A 82 -7.33 -4.61 -1.58
CA ALA A 82 -8.23 -5.59 -0.97
C ALA A 82 -9.19 -6.15 -2.03
N LEU A 83 -9.59 -7.42 -1.92
CA LEU A 83 -10.66 -7.99 -2.76
C LEU A 83 -12.00 -7.93 -2.04
N ASN A 84 -12.68 -6.79 -2.14
CA ASN A 84 -13.93 -6.54 -1.41
C ASN A 84 -15.09 -7.46 -1.80
N THR A 85 -15.00 -8.14 -2.95
CA THR A 85 -15.99 -9.09 -3.45
C THR A 85 -15.78 -10.53 -2.97
N ALA A 86 -14.66 -10.82 -2.30
CA ALA A 86 -14.36 -12.19 -1.86
C ALA A 86 -15.23 -12.61 -0.66
N PHE A 87 -15.79 -13.82 -0.72
CA PHE A 87 -16.66 -14.36 0.33
C PHE A 87 -15.90 -14.64 1.63
N GLU A 88 -14.70 -15.20 1.54
CA GLU A 88 -13.88 -15.54 2.70
C GLU A 88 -13.06 -14.35 3.18
N ALA A 89 -13.02 -14.14 4.51
CA ALA A 89 -12.32 -13.01 5.11
C ALA A 89 -10.82 -12.94 4.77
N PRO A 90 -10.04 -14.05 4.79
CA PRO A 90 -8.64 -14.03 4.35
C PRO A 90 -8.43 -13.52 2.93
N SER A 91 -9.35 -13.86 2.03
CA SER A 91 -9.29 -13.42 0.64
C SER A 91 -9.54 -11.92 0.47
N ARG A 92 -10.23 -11.28 1.43
CA ARG A 92 -10.50 -9.84 1.43
C ARG A 92 -9.34 -8.99 1.93
N MET A 93 -8.29 -9.59 2.49
CA MET A 93 -7.18 -8.83 3.06
C MET A 93 -6.50 -7.95 2.01
N LEU A 94 -6.05 -6.76 2.45
CA LEU A 94 -5.16 -5.92 1.67
C LEU A 94 -3.91 -6.73 1.32
N ALA A 95 -3.47 -6.69 0.07
CA ALA A 95 -2.33 -7.45 -0.41
C ALA A 95 -1.46 -6.61 -1.33
N VAL A 96 -0.21 -7.03 -1.50
CA VAL A 96 0.77 -6.41 -2.40
C VAL A 96 0.64 -7.04 -3.79
N TYR A 97 0.41 -6.21 -4.79
CA TYR A 97 0.37 -6.57 -6.20
C TYR A 97 1.55 -5.93 -6.91
N ILE A 98 2.18 -6.66 -7.83
CA ILE A 98 3.35 -6.19 -8.55
C ILE A 98 3.18 -6.48 -10.03
N GLU A 99 3.31 -5.45 -10.85
CA GLU A 99 3.45 -5.59 -12.30
C GLU A 99 4.88 -6.06 -12.58
N VAL A 100 5.03 -7.32 -12.99
CA VAL A 100 6.34 -7.91 -13.30
C VAL A 100 6.77 -7.47 -14.70
N ASP A 101 5.83 -7.50 -15.65
CA ASP A 101 5.98 -7.01 -17.01
C ASP A 101 4.64 -6.48 -17.56
N GLU A 102 4.58 -6.14 -18.84
CA GLU A 102 3.38 -5.57 -19.47
C GLU A 102 2.17 -6.50 -19.51
N ALA A 103 2.34 -7.81 -19.28
CA ALA A 103 1.29 -8.82 -19.34
C ALA A 103 1.02 -9.50 -17.99
N GLN A 104 1.98 -9.45 -17.08
CA GLN A 104 1.98 -10.25 -15.86
C GLN A 104 1.92 -9.37 -14.60
N THR A 105 0.92 -9.65 -13.75
CA THR A 105 0.86 -9.15 -12.38
C THR A 105 0.91 -10.33 -11.40
N ILE A 106 1.70 -10.21 -10.35
CA ILE A 106 1.67 -11.17 -9.23
C ILE A 106 1.00 -10.52 -8.02
N ALA A 107 0.21 -11.29 -7.27
CA ALA A 107 -0.31 -10.87 -5.98
C ALA A 107 0.23 -11.77 -4.87
N PHE A 108 0.77 -11.14 -3.84
CA PHE A 108 1.17 -11.82 -2.61
C PHE A 108 -0.01 -11.90 -1.65
N ARG A 109 -0.90 -12.85 -1.92
CA ARG A 109 -2.04 -13.19 -1.07
C ARG A 109 -2.17 -14.71 -0.98
N ASP A 110 -2.34 -15.21 0.24
CA ASP A 110 -2.65 -16.60 0.50
C ASP A 110 -3.87 -16.70 1.44
N PRO A 111 -5.05 -17.10 0.93
CA PRO A 111 -6.24 -17.31 1.76
C PRO A 111 -6.13 -18.48 2.74
N GLN A 112 -5.31 -19.49 2.42
CA GLN A 112 -5.12 -20.69 3.26
C GLN A 112 -4.11 -20.42 4.37
N VAL A 113 -3.12 -19.56 4.11
CA VAL A 113 -2.11 -19.12 5.09
C VAL A 113 -2.09 -17.59 5.16
N PRO A 114 -3.05 -16.95 5.85
CA PRO A 114 -3.21 -15.49 5.87
C PRO A 114 -1.97 -14.72 6.37
N GLU A 115 -1.15 -15.37 7.21
CA GLU A 115 0.12 -14.84 7.69
C GLU A 115 1.05 -14.43 6.54
N ILE A 116 1.06 -15.17 5.42
CA ILE A 116 1.88 -14.82 4.25
C ILE A 116 1.49 -13.43 3.73
N THR A 117 0.18 -13.18 3.58
CA THR A 117 -0.33 -11.87 3.14
C THR A 117 0.13 -10.74 4.08
N VAL A 118 0.08 -10.97 5.40
CA VAL A 118 0.53 -10.00 6.41
C VAL A 118 2.03 -9.74 6.30
N ARG A 119 2.84 -10.79 6.18
CA ARG A 119 4.30 -10.69 6.06
C ARG A 119 4.74 -9.89 4.83
N PHE A 120 4.03 -10.02 3.72
CA PHE A 120 4.28 -9.18 2.55
C PHE A 120 3.89 -7.72 2.75
N LEU A 121 2.82 -7.43 3.50
CA LEU A 121 2.51 -6.05 3.92
C LEU A 121 3.58 -5.48 4.85
N GLU A 122 4.13 -6.28 5.77
CA GLU A 122 5.23 -5.89 6.65
C GLU A 122 6.52 -5.62 5.86
N GLY A 123 6.84 -6.49 4.89
CA GLY A 123 7.93 -6.29 3.94
C GLY A 123 7.77 -4.98 3.16
N PHE A 124 6.57 -4.73 2.63
CA PHE A 124 6.26 -3.48 1.94
C PHE A 124 6.38 -2.24 2.86
N ARG A 125 5.90 -2.35 4.10
CA ARG A 125 6.06 -1.30 5.13
C ARG A 125 7.54 -1.03 5.46
N GLN A 126 8.39 -2.06 5.43
CA GLN A 126 9.84 -1.88 5.57
C GLN A 126 10.40 -1.06 4.41
N LEU A 127 10.04 -1.40 3.17
CA LEU A 127 10.47 -0.65 1.98
C LEU A 127 10.03 0.82 2.03
N CYS A 128 8.81 1.09 2.49
CA CYS A 128 8.30 2.45 2.71
C CYS A 128 9.21 3.22 3.67
N SER A 129 9.50 2.64 4.85
CA SER A 129 10.34 3.29 5.86
C SER A 129 11.79 3.50 5.43
N LEU A 130 12.28 2.72 4.45
CA LEU A 130 13.64 2.82 3.93
C LEU A 130 13.73 3.74 2.70
N GLY A 131 12.63 4.37 2.27
CA GLY A 131 12.60 5.24 1.10
C GLY A 131 12.85 4.50 -0.22
N LEU A 132 12.59 3.20 -0.25
CA LEU A 132 12.77 2.35 -1.44
C LEU A 132 11.52 2.31 -2.31
N VAL A 133 10.37 2.73 -1.77
CA VAL A 133 9.12 2.94 -2.51
C VAL A 133 8.59 4.35 -2.29
N MET A 134 7.81 4.84 -3.25
CA MET A 134 7.09 6.10 -3.19
C MET A 134 5.61 5.89 -3.49
N HIS A 135 4.76 6.68 -2.85
CA HIS A 135 3.33 6.72 -3.14
C HIS A 135 3.05 7.76 -4.23
N HIS A 136 2.15 7.44 -5.16
CA HIS A 136 1.73 8.35 -6.23
C HIS A 136 0.33 8.87 -6.00
N ILE A 137 -0.63 7.95 -6.04
CA ILE A 137 -2.06 8.25 -5.98
C ILE A 137 -2.82 7.01 -5.53
N HIS A 138 -3.91 7.21 -4.79
CA HIS A 138 -4.77 6.12 -4.31
C HIS A 138 -3.97 4.97 -3.67
N ARG A 139 -3.87 3.85 -4.38
CA ARG A 139 -3.24 2.59 -3.95
C ARG A 139 -1.97 2.27 -4.73
N ASP A 140 -1.52 3.21 -5.57
CA ASP A 140 -0.45 3.03 -6.51
C ASP A 140 0.85 3.59 -5.94
N PHE A 141 1.85 2.73 -5.96
CA PHE A 141 3.20 2.98 -5.48
C PHE A 141 4.18 2.60 -6.59
N SER A 142 5.40 3.13 -6.48
CA SER A 142 6.51 2.62 -7.29
C SER A 142 7.78 2.46 -6.48
N LEU A 143 8.73 1.71 -7.03
CA LEU A 143 10.13 1.82 -6.60
C LEU A 143 10.62 3.26 -6.78
N THR A 144 11.44 3.72 -5.84
CA THR A 144 12.27 4.93 -6.03
C THR A 144 13.52 4.56 -6.85
N SER A 145 14.32 5.54 -7.29
CA SER A 145 15.62 5.27 -7.92
C SER A 145 16.50 4.37 -7.05
N ARG A 146 16.53 4.65 -5.74
CA ARG A 146 17.23 3.84 -4.72
C ARG A 146 16.67 2.41 -4.64
N GLY A 147 15.35 2.27 -4.73
CA GLY A 147 14.66 0.98 -4.80
C GLY A 147 15.10 0.17 -6.02
N PHE A 148 15.12 0.78 -7.20
CA PHE A 148 15.61 0.15 -8.42
C PHE A 148 17.08 -0.27 -8.31
N ASP A 149 17.94 0.60 -7.79
CA ASP A 149 19.36 0.32 -7.66
C ASP A 149 19.59 -0.87 -6.72
N LEU A 150 18.91 -0.89 -5.57
CA LEU A 150 19.00 -2.01 -4.64
C LEU A 150 18.41 -3.30 -5.21
N ALA A 151 17.25 -3.24 -5.87
CA ALA A 151 16.60 -4.40 -6.49
C ALA A 151 17.51 -5.13 -7.49
N ARG A 152 18.32 -4.41 -8.25
CA ARG A 152 19.28 -4.98 -9.22
C ARG A 152 20.42 -5.75 -8.56
N THR A 153 20.70 -5.51 -7.28
CA THR A 153 21.78 -6.19 -6.54
C THR A 153 21.37 -7.53 -5.95
N ILE A 154 20.06 -7.81 -5.88
CA ILE A 154 19.52 -9.02 -5.25
C ILE A 154 19.41 -10.14 -6.30
N SER A 155 19.94 -11.32 -5.97
CA SER A 155 19.80 -12.52 -6.78
C SER A 155 18.36 -13.02 -6.74
N ARG A 156 17.81 -13.42 -7.89
CA ARG A 156 16.45 -13.96 -7.96
C ARG A 156 16.35 -15.29 -7.22
N GLU A 157 17.40 -16.10 -7.29
CA GLU A 157 17.49 -17.42 -6.66
C GLU A 157 17.38 -17.31 -5.14
N GLU A 158 17.96 -16.28 -4.52
CA GLU A 158 17.90 -16.02 -3.07
C GLU A 158 16.46 -15.88 -2.57
N VAL A 159 15.61 -15.22 -3.34
CA VAL A 159 14.23 -14.89 -2.96
C VAL A 159 13.19 -15.78 -3.61
N GLN A 160 13.59 -16.76 -4.42
CA GLN A 160 12.67 -17.62 -5.16
C GLN A 160 11.62 -18.29 -4.26
N PRO A 161 11.94 -18.81 -3.04
CA PRO A 161 10.92 -19.39 -2.15
C PRO A 161 9.81 -18.41 -1.73
N TRP A 162 10.10 -17.11 -1.76
CA TRP A 162 9.16 -16.03 -1.47
C TRP A 162 8.42 -15.57 -2.72
N LEU A 163 9.09 -15.52 -3.87
CA LEU A 163 8.45 -15.28 -5.16
C LEU A 163 7.39 -16.34 -5.47
N ASP A 164 7.65 -17.60 -5.11
CA ASP A 164 6.72 -18.73 -5.27
C ASP A 164 5.44 -18.60 -4.41
N LYS A 165 5.39 -17.62 -3.49
CA LYS A 165 4.16 -17.27 -2.76
C LYS A 165 3.25 -16.32 -3.53
N GLY A 166 3.74 -15.74 -4.62
CA GLY A 166 2.96 -14.90 -5.51
C GLY A 166 2.01 -15.75 -6.35
N THR A 167 0.75 -15.36 -6.43
CA THR A 167 -0.20 -15.90 -7.40
C THR A 167 -0.17 -15.03 -8.66
N GLU A 168 0.06 -15.64 -9.81
CA GLU A 168 0.10 -14.93 -11.10
C GLU A 168 -1.31 -14.64 -11.62
N PHE A 169 -1.49 -13.44 -12.16
CA PHE A 169 -2.66 -12.99 -12.90
C PHE A 169 -2.18 -12.47 -14.26
N GLY A 170 -2.72 -13.03 -15.34
CA GLY A 170 -2.56 -12.45 -16.67
C GLY A 170 -3.58 -11.34 -16.90
N LEU A 171 -3.26 -10.37 -17.76
CA LEU A 171 -4.22 -9.36 -18.25
C LEU A 171 -5.32 -9.97 -19.15
N HIS A 172 -6.13 -10.92 -18.69
CA HIS A 172 -7.35 -11.40 -19.36
C HIS A 172 -8.23 -12.07 -18.28
N ASP A 173 -9.44 -11.66 -17.90
CA ASP A 173 -10.45 -10.71 -18.42
C ASP A 173 -11.04 -9.85 -17.28
#